data_AF-A0A520Q9E6-F1
#
_entry.id   AF-A0A520Q9E6-F1
#
_cell.length_a   1.000
_cell.length_b   1.000
_cell.length_c   1.000
_cell.angle_alpha   90.00
_cell.angle_beta   90.00
_cell.angle_gamma   90.00
#
_symmetry.space_group_name_H-M   'P 1'
#
loop_
_entity.id
_entity.type
_entity.pdbx_description
1 polymer ?
#
loop_
_entity_poly.entity_id
_entity_poly.type
_entity_poly.pdbx_seq_one_letter_code
_entity_poly.pdbx_strand_id
1 'polypeptide(L)'
;MQSPPEPLASALREPGLSRNERARLLHQAASLGEVDIIRKLVTQLGVDVDAPGHHGWTPLHMAVEHHQREAVDALLSFGADINAGSSDGMTVLQLAVDEAVDRHHYAGVLDVSIVRHLLERGADPDRADHDGDTARVWALASGVRALSELFF
;
A
#
# COMPACT_ATOMS: atom_id res chain seq x y z
N MET A 1 20.67 19.04 8.70
CA MET A 1 20.10 19.82 7.59
C MET A 1 19.71 18.82 6.52
N GLN A 2 18.44 18.40 6.49
CA GLN A 2 17.93 17.62 5.37
C GLN A 2 17.69 18.61 4.22
N SER A 3 18.34 18.37 3.09
CA SER A 3 18.03 19.06 1.83
C SER A 3 16.52 18.96 1.57
N PRO A 4 15.88 20.01 1.01
CA PRO A 4 14.48 19.91 0.63
C PRO A 4 14.30 18.71 -0.32
N PRO A 5 13.19 17.94 -0.19
CA PRO A 5 12.97 16.80 -1.06
C PRO A 5 12.97 17.30 -2.52
N GLU A 6 13.93 16.84 -3.31
CA GLU A 6 13.94 17.13 -4.73
C GLU A 6 12.64 16.58 -5.36
N PRO A 7 12.07 17.27 -6.35
CA PRO A 7 10.89 16.75 -7.05
C PRO A 7 11.17 15.34 -7.59
N LEU A 8 10.26 14.39 -7.36
CA LEU A 8 10.40 13.00 -7.83
C LEU A 8 10.69 12.92 -9.34
N ALA A 9 10.12 13.84 -10.12
CA ALA A 9 10.36 13.97 -11.55
C ALA A 9 11.82 14.33 -11.91
N SER A 10 12.53 15.04 -11.03
CA SER A 10 13.95 15.39 -11.20
C SER A 10 14.86 14.21 -10.90
N ALA A 11 14.54 13.41 -9.88
CA ALA A 11 15.32 12.23 -9.50
C ALA A 11 15.40 11.19 -10.64
N LEU A 12 14.35 11.05 -11.46
CA LEU A 12 14.32 10.15 -12.60
C LEU A 12 15.32 10.49 -13.73
N ARG A 13 15.90 11.70 -13.75
CA ARG A 13 16.85 12.13 -14.80
C ARG A 13 18.30 11.74 -14.52
N GLU A 14 18.62 11.32 -13.31
CA GLU A 14 20.01 11.04 -12.92
C GLU A 14 20.41 9.58 -13.25
N PRO A 15 21.41 9.37 -14.13
CA PRO A 15 21.82 8.02 -14.58
C PRO A 15 22.55 7.18 -13.52
N GLY A 16 22.48 7.54 -12.24
CA GLY A 16 23.24 6.92 -11.14
C GLY A 16 22.41 6.35 -9.98
N LEU A 17 21.07 6.36 -10.05
CA LEU A 17 20.24 5.89 -8.93
C LEU A 17 20.53 4.43 -8.58
N SER A 18 20.94 4.18 -7.35
CA SER A 18 21.11 2.85 -6.77
C SER A 18 19.76 2.13 -6.68
N ARG A 19 19.79 0.79 -6.59
CA ARG A 19 18.58 -0.04 -6.46
C ARG A 19 17.70 0.43 -5.29
N ASN A 20 18.33 0.81 -4.17
CA ASN A 20 17.64 1.24 -2.96
C ASN A 20 16.96 2.60 -3.13
N GLU A 21 17.59 3.54 -3.85
CA GLU A 21 16.97 4.84 -4.14
C GLU A 21 15.77 4.68 -5.06
N ARG A 22 15.87 3.81 -6.08
CA ARG A 22 14.73 3.53 -6.97
C ARG A 22 13.55 2.90 -6.23
N ALA A 23 13.82 1.97 -5.32
CA ALA A 23 12.79 1.40 -4.45
C ALA A 23 12.13 2.50 -3.60
N ARG A 24 12.93 3.36 -2.95
CA ARG A 24 12.42 4.49 -2.17
C ARG A 24 11.55 5.44 -3.00
N LEU A 25 11.94 5.72 -4.24
CA LEU A 25 11.15 6.53 -5.17
C LEU A 25 9.81 5.86 -5.51
N LEU A 26 9.79 4.53 -5.67
CA LEU A 26 8.56 3.78 -5.92
C LEU A 26 7.59 3.86 -4.72
N HIS A 27 8.11 3.71 -3.51
CA HIS A 27 7.36 3.92 -2.27
C HIS A 27 6.76 5.33 -2.18
N GLN A 28 7.55 6.35 -2.50
CA GLN A 28 7.09 7.74 -2.45
C GLN A 28 6.07 8.05 -3.57
N ALA A 29 6.25 7.50 -4.76
CA ALA A 29 5.27 7.65 -5.85
C ALA A 29 3.95 6.96 -5.50
N ALA A 30 4.01 5.80 -4.83
CA ALA A 30 2.83 5.08 -4.34
C ALA A 30 2.06 5.86 -3.27
N SER A 31 2.75 6.48 -2.30
CA SER A 31 2.09 7.30 -1.27
C SER A 31 1.47 8.59 -1.83
N LEU A 32 2.02 9.13 -2.92
CA LEU A 32 1.53 10.34 -3.58
C LEU A 32 0.51 10.08 -4.71
N GLY A 33 0.25 8.83 -5.07
CA GLY A 33 -0.67 8.51 -6.17
C GLY A 33 -0.09 8.77 -7.57
N GLU A 34 1.24 8.93 -7.71
CA GLU A 34 1.89 9.32 -8.96
C GLU A 34 2.06 8.13 -9.93
N VAL A 35 0.96 7.68 -10.52
CA VAL A 35 0.88 6.52 -11.43
C VAL A 35 1.90 6.59 -12.58
N ASP A 36 2.15 7.77 -13.14
CA ASP A 36 3.13 7.95 -14.22
C ASP A 36 4.56 7.66 -13.77
N ILE A 37 4.91 8.01 -12.53
CA ILE A 37 6.21 7.73 -11.95
C ILE A 37 6.34 6.24 -11.61
N ILE A 38 5.30 5.65 -11.01
CA ILE A 38 5.22 4.19 -10.75
C ILE A 38 5.47 3.42 -12.06
N ARG A 39 4.75 3.78 -13.13
CA ARG A 39 4.90 3.17 -14.44
C ARG A 39 6.34 3.27 -14.95
N LYS A 40 6.96 4.44 -14.88
CA LYS A 40 8.34 4.64 -15.35
C LYS A 40 9.34 3.82 -14.53
N LEU A 41 9.21 3.80 -13.21
CA LEU A 41 10.09 3.04 -12.32
C LEU A 41 10.02 1.54 -12.63
N VAL A 42 8.82 0.97 -12.73
CA VAL A 42 8.66 -0.46 -12.97
C VAL A 42 9.07 -0.83 -14.40
N THR A 43 8.60 -0.10 -15.41
CA THR A 43 8.77 -0.50 -16.82
C THR A 43 10.09 -0.06 -17.46
N GLN A 44 10.62 1.11 -17.11
CA GLN A 44 11.85 1.66 -17.72
C GLN A 44 13.08 1.39 -16.88
N LEU A 45 12.94 1.47 -15.55
CA LEU A 45 14.06 1.30 -14.62
C LEU A 45 14.15 -0.11 -14.02
N GLY A 46 13.18 -0.99 -14.33
CA GLY A 46 13.16 -2.39 -13.91
C GLY A 46 13.08 -2.53 -12.39
N VAL A 47 12.41 -1.60 -11.72
CA VAL A 47 12.23 -1.66 -10.26
C VAL A 47 11.24 -2.77 -9.95
N ASP A 48 11.59 -3.59 -8.96
CA ASP A 48 10.70 -4.60 -8.41
C ASP A 48 9.46 -3.93 -7.84
N VAL A 49 8.28 -4.33 -8.31
CA VAL A 49 7.00 -3.72 -7.91
C VAL A 49 6.70 -3.95 -6.42
N ASP A 50 7.24 -5.04 -5.86
CA ASP A 50 7.13 -5.40 -4.45
C ASP A 50 8.41 -5.10 -3.67
N ALA A 51 9.22 -4.15 -4.16
CA ALA A 51 10.48 -3.78 -3.51
C ALA A 51 10.27 -3.45 -2.02
N PRO A 52 10.91 -4.21 -1.09
CA PRO A 52 10.69 -4.00 0.34
C PRO A 52 11.29 -2.66 0.77
N GLY A 53 10.47 -1.88 1.47
CA GLY A 53 10.84 -0.63 2.13
C GLY A 53 11.24 -0.85 3.59
N HIS A 54 11.00 0.17 4.41
CA HIS A 54 11.16 0.04 5.85
C HIS A 54 10.09 -0.90 6.41
N HIS A 55 10.43 -1.69 7.44
CA HIS A 55 9.51 -2.67 8.06
C HIS A 55 8.93 -3.71 7.08
N GLY A 56 9.63 -3.98 5.98
CA GLY A 56 9.17 -4.91 4.95
C GLY A 56 7.94 -4.46 4.18
N TRP A 57 7.51 -3.19 4.33
CA TRP A 57 6.38 -2.67 3.59
C TRP A 57 6.68 -2.65 2.09
N THR A 58 5.69 -3.01 1.28
CA THR A 58 5.76 -2.90 -0.18
C THR A 58 5.16 -1.56 -0.64
N PRO A 59 5.41 -1.11 -1.87
CA PRO A 59 4.78 0.10 -2.39
C PRO A 59 3.24 0.05 -2.31
N LEU A 60 2.66 -1.15 -2.37
CA LEU A 60 1.23 -1.35 -2.20
C LEU A 60 0.74 -1.01 -0.79
N HIS A 61 1.53 -1.27 0.25
CA HIS A 61 1.23 -0.82 1.62
C HIS A 61 1.17 0.71 1.70
N MET A 62 2.14 1.41 1.09
CA MET A 62 2.17 2.88 1.07
C MET A 62 0.97 3.47 0.32
N ALA A 63 0.57 2.87 -0.80
CA ALA A 63 -0.61 3.33 -1.54
C ALA A 63 -1.90 3.19 -0.71
N VAL A 64 -2.01 2.13 0.09
CA VAL A 64 -3.17 1.88 0.96
C VAL A 64 -3.18 2.81 2.16
N GLU A 65 -2.06 2.99 2.87
CA GLU A 65 -1.93 3.93 4.00
C GLU A 65 -2.34 5.35 3.60
N HIS A 66 -2.03 5.75 2.37
CA HIS A 66 -2.35 7.08 1.84
C HIS A 66 -3.64 7.14 1.01
N HIS A 67 -4.46 6.08 1.01
CA HIS A 67 -5.73 6.00 0.30
C HIS A 67 -5.67 6.28 -1.22
N GLN A 68 -4.54 5.96 -1.86
CA GLN A 68 -4.28 6.22 -3.28
C GLN A 68 -4.78 5.08 -4.17
N ARG A 69 -6.08 5.09 -4.49
CA ARG A 69 -6.74 4.01 -5.26
C ARG A 69 -6.12 3.81 -6.66
N GLU A 70 -5.79 4.89 -7.34
CA GLU A 70 -5.17 4.84 -8.67
C GLU A 70 -3.77 4.22 -8.63
N ALA A 71 -3.01 4.46 -7.55
CA ALA A 71 -1.71 3.82 -7.36
C ALA A 71 -1.85 2.33 -7.02
N VAL A 72 -2.82 1.95 -6.18
CA VAL A 72 -3.16 0.54 -5.93
C VAL A 72 -3.42 -0.18 -7.26
N ASP A 73 -4.24 0.42 -8.12
CA ASP A 73 -4.57 -0.14 -9.42
C ASP A 73 -3.37 -0.28 -10.34
N ALA A 74 -2.53 0.75 -10.39
CA ALA A 74 -1.31 0.71 -11.17
C ALA A 74 -0.38 -0.40 -10.69
N LEU A 75 -0.11 -0.49 -9.37
CA LEU A 75 0.77 -1.49 -8.79
C LEU A 75 0.27 -2.92 -9.04
N LEU A 76 -1.02 -3.17 -8.82
CA LEU A 76 -1.64 -4.47 -9.11
C LEU A 76 -1.57 -4.81 -10.62
N SER A 77 -1.75 -3.83 -11.51
CA SER A 77 -1.62 -4.04 -12.96
C SER A 77 -0.19 -4.39 -13.39
N PHE A 78 0.80 -3.99 -12.59
CA PHE A 78 2.21 -4.36 -12.77
C PHE A 78 2.59 -5.66 -12.05
N GLY A 79 1.63 -6.35 -11.42
CA GLY A 79 1.85 -7.65 -10.79
C GLY A 79 2.28 -7.59 -9.33
N ALA A 80 2.02 -6.48 -8.62
CA ALA A 80 2.21 -6.42 -7.17
C ALA A 80 1.39 -7.51 -6.46
N ASP A 81 1.97 -8.13 -5.45
CA ASP A 81 1.27 -9.09 -4.61
C ASP A 81 0.23 -8.37 -3.72
N ILE A 82 -1.05 -8.60 -4.01
CA ILE A 82 -2.16 -8.04 -3.22
C ILE A 82 -2.19 -8.55 -1.78
N ASN A 83 -1.58 -9.71 -1.52
CA ASN A 83 -1.47 -10.34 -0.22
C ASN A 83 -0.07 -10.19 0.37
N ALA A 84 0.72 -9.23 -0.13
CA ALA A 84 2.05 -8.94 0.39
C ALA A 84 1.99 -8.72 1.91
N GLY A 85 2.91 -9.35 2.62
CA GLY A 85 3.10 -9.18 4.06
C GLY A 85 4.28 -8.25 4.37
N SER A 86 4.15 -7.46 5.43
CA SER A 86 5.25 -6.71 6.03
C SER A 86 6.27 -7.64 6.71
N SER A 87 7.29 -7.08 7.36
CA SER A 87 8.26 -7.87 8.15
C SER A 87 7.62 -8.68 9.27
N ASP A 88 6.48 -8.21 9.79
CA ASP A 88 5.71 -8.88 10.85
C ASP A 88 4.56 -9.73 10.27
N GLY A 89 4.51 -9.88 8.95
CA GLY A 89 3.48 -10.65 8.25
C GLY A 89 2.17 -9.91 8.03
N MET A 90 2.03 -8.67 8.54
CA MET A 90 0.83 -7.85 8.35
C MET A 90 0.58 -7.64 6.86
N THR A 91 -0.60 -8.05 6.41
CA THR A 91 -1.01 -7.94 5.00
C THR A 91 -1.48 -6.53 4.64
N VAL A 92 -1.47 -6.23 3.34
CA VAL A 92 -2.05 -4.99 2.79
C VAL A 92 -3.52 -4.80 3.21
N LEU A 93 -4.30 -5.89 3.27
CA LEU A 93 -5.71 -5.82 3.66
C LEU A 93 -5.87 -5.60 5.18
N GLN A 94 -5.01 -6.18 6.02
CA GLN A 94 -4.99 -5.88 7.46
C GLN A 94 -4.66 -4.41 7.72
N LEU A 95 -3.67 -3.85 7.01
CA LEU A 95 -3.37 -2.42 7.06
C LEU A 95 -4.60 -1.57 6.69
N ALA A 96 -5.31 -1.94 5.61
CA ALA A 96 -6.51 -1.20 5.21
C ALA A 96 -7.62 -1.23 6.29
N VAL A 97 -7.76 -2.34 7.00
CA VAL A 97 -8.70 -2.47 8.13
C VAL A 97 -8.22 -1.64 9.32
N ASP A 98 -6.94 -1.70 9.65
CA ASP A 98 -6.34 -0.91 10.73
C ASP A 98 -6.50 0.59 10.49
N GLU A 99 -6.16 1.08 9.30
CA GLU A 99 -6.37 2.48 8.92
C GLU A 99 -7.83 2.92 9.00
N ALA A 100 -8.77 2.03 8.64
CA ALA A 100 -10.20 2.32 8.74
C ALA A 100 -10.70 2.38 10.20
N VAL A 101 -9.99 1.76 11.16
CA VAL A 101 -10.37 1.71 12.58
C VAL A 101 -9.61 2.75 13.42
N ASP A 102 -8.32 2.95 13.16
CA ASP A 102 -7.38 3.60 14.09
C ASP A 102 -7.06 5.07 13.72
N ARG A 103 -7.20 5.49 12.46
CA ARG A 103 -6.75 6.83 12.01
C ARG A 103 -7.88 7.83 11.72
N HIS A 104 -8.01 8.78 12.65
CA HIS A 104 -8.30 10.20 12.40
C HIS A 104 -9.40 10.51 11.36
N HIS A 105 -10.65 10.19 11.71
CA HIS A 105 -11.85 10.76 11.09
C HIS A 105 -11.86 12.30 11.17
N TYR A 106 -11.24 13.00 10.22
CA TYR A 106 -11.39 14.46 10.09
C TYR A 106 -12.80 14.89 9.64
N ALA A 107 -13.69 13.94 9.34
CA ALA A 107 -15.05 14.24 8.86
C ALA A 107 -16.16 13.29 9.35
N GLY A 108 -15.88 12.36 10.26
CA GLY A 108 -16.89 11.41 10.78
C GLY A 108 -17.42 10.39 9.75
N VAL A 109 -16.77 10.25 8.59
CA VAL A 109 -17.10 9.25 7.57
C VAL A 109 -16.03 8.14 7.58
N LEU A 110 -16.44 6.93 7.95
CA LEU A 110 -15.63 5.74 7.86
C LEU A 110 -15.39 5.37 6.39
N ASP A 111 -14.16 5.54 5.90
CA ASP A 111 -13.81 5.17 4.53
C ASP A 111 -13.38 3.70 4.45
N VAL A 112 -14.35 2.82 4.28
CA VAL A 112 -14.12 1.39 4.00
C VAL A 112 -13.90 1.11 2.51
N SER A 113 -13.84 2.15 1.67
CA SER A 113 -13.78 1.96 0.23
C SER A 113 -12.46 1.35 -0.20
N ILE A 114 -11.36 1.64 0.49
CA ILE A 114 -10.07 1.01 0.19
C ILE A 114 -10.09 -0.48 0.54
N VAL A 115 -10.71 -0.86 1.65
CA VAL A 115 -10.94 -2.26 2.04
C VAL A 115 -11.80 -2.97 1.00
N ARG A 116 -12.93 -2.37 0.60
CA ARG A 116 -13.80 -2.91 -0.45
C ARG A 116 -13.04 -3.08 -1.77
N HIS A 117 -12.28 -2.07 -2.17
CA HIS A 117 -11.51 -2.08 -3.40
C HIS A 117 -10.48 -3.22 -3.43
N LEU A 118 -9.76 -3.45 -2.32
CA LEU A 118 -8.82 -4.57 -2.22
C LEU A 118 -9.53 -5.93 -2.31
N LEU A 119 -10.68 -6.10 -1.65
CA LEU A 119 -11.49 -7.32 -1.73
C LEU A 119 -12.00 -7.58 -3.16
N GLU A 120 -12.47 -6.55 -3.85
CA GLU A 120 -12.88 -6.63 -5.27
C GLU A 120 -11.73 -7.04 -6.20
N ARG A 121 -10.49 -6.74 -5.81
CA ARG A 121 -9.27 -7.15 -6.51
C ARG A 121 -8.73 -8.52 -6.10
N GLY A 122 -9.42 -9.22 -5.20
CA GLY A 122 -9.07 -10.57 -4.79
C GLY A 122 -8.07 -10.64 -3.64
N ALA A 123 -8.00 -9.61 -2.80
CA ALA A 123 -7.28 -9.70 -1.53
C ALA A 123 -7.90 -10.81 -0.67
N ASP A 124 -7.05 -11.66 -0.10
CA ASP A 124 -7.47 -12.79 0.72
C ASP A 124 -7.73 -12.32 2.17
N PRO A 125 -9.00 -12.29 2.62
CA PRO A 125 -9.34 -11.86 3.96
C PRO A 125 -8.89 -12.83 5.07
N ASP A 126 -8.56 -14.07 4.70
CA ASP A 126 -8.17 -15.15 5.61
C ASP A 126 -6.66 -15.41 5.60
N ARG A 127 -5.90 -14.58 4.87
CA ARG A 127 -4.44 -14.59 4.94
C ARG A 127 -4.00 -14.13 6.33
N ALA A 128 -3.33 -15.04 7.05
CA ALA A 128 -2.85 -14.78 8.39
C ALA A 128 -1.45 -14.14 8.40
N ASP A 129 -1.23 -13.22 9.33
CA ASP A 129 0.09 -12.69 9.68
C ASP A 129 0.89 -13.67 10.56
N HIS A 130 2.02 -13.21 11.13
CA HIS A 130 2.85 -14.05 11.99
C HIS A 130 2.22 -14.40 13.34
N ASP A 131 1.26 -13.60 13.81
CA ASP A 131 0.52 -13.84 15.06
C ASP A 131 -0.70 -14.76 14.81
N GLY A 132 -1.00 -15.07 13.55
CA GLY A 132 -2.14 -15.89 13.15
C GLY A 132 -3.43 -15.08 13.00
N ASP A 133 -3.35 -13.76 13.10
CA ASP A 133 -4.47 -12.87 12.93
C ASP A 133 -4.74 -12.61 11.45
N THR A 134 -6.00 -12.32 11.12
CA THR A 134 -6.46 -12.10 9.75
C THR A 134 -7.20 -10.78 9.64
N ALA A 135 -7.28 -10.22 8.43
CA ALA A 135 -8.05 -9.01 8.18
C ALA A 135 -9.52 -9.16 8.59
N ARG A 136 -10.10 -10.35 8.36
CA ARG A 136 -11.48 -10.65 8.78
C ARG A 136 -11.62 -10.62 10.30
N VAL A 137 -10.68 -11.19 11.05
CA VAL A 137 -10.72 -11.18 12.53
C VAL A 137 -10.62 -9.75 13.06
N TRP A 138 -9.71 -8.93 12.53
CA TRP A 138 -9.58 -7.52 12.92
C TRP A 138 -10.87 -6.72 12.62
N ALA A 139 -11.45 -6.92 11.44
CA ALA A 139 -12.71 -6.27 11.05
C ALA A 139 -13.87 -6.64 11.98
N LEU A 140 -13.96 -7.90 12.42
CA LEU A 140 -14.98 -8.35 13.36
C LEU A 140 -14.71 -7.83 14.79
N ALA A 141 -13.45 -7.82 15.23
CA ALA A 141 -13.05 -7.35 16.55
C ALA A 141 -13.22 -5.82 16.72
N SER A 142 -13.11 -5.06 15.63
CA SER A 142 -13.29 -3.60 15.64
C SER A 142 -14.68 -3.13 16.08
N GLY A 143 -15.70 -4.00 15.97
CA GLY A 143 -17.10 -3.64 16.20
C GLY A 143 -17.69 -2.71 15.12
N VAL A 144 -16.94 -2.41 14.07
CA VAL A 144 -17.38 -1.56 12.97
C VAL A 144 -18.22 -2.38 11.99
N ARG A 145 -19.54 -2.23 12.11
CA ARG A 145 -20.52 -2.96 11.30
C ARG A 145 -20.22 -2.91 9.79
N ALA A 146 -19.90 -1.73 9.27
CA ALA A 146 -19.63 -1.55 7.85
C ALA A 146 -18.38 -2.31 7.37
N LEU A 147 -17.36 -2.46 8.22
CA LEU A 147 -16.19 -3.29 7.91
C LEU A 147 -16.57 -4.76 7.96
N SER A 148 -17.27 -5.20 9.01
CA SER A 148 -17.70 -6.60 9.14
C SER A 148 -18.55 -7.07 7.95
N GLU A 149 -19.49 -6.24 7.47
CA GLU A 149 -20.35 -6.54 6.31
C GLU A 149 -19.58 -6.73 4.99
N LEU A 150 -18.33 -6.26 4.87
CA LEU A 150 -17.53 -6.49 3.67
C LEU A 150 -16.99 -7.92 3.54
N PHE A 151 -17.02 -8.69 4.63
CA PHE A 151 -16.44 -10.04 4.69
C PHE A 151 -17.50 -11.17 4.73
N PHE A 152 -18.77 -10.87 4.46
CA PHE A 152 -19.91 -11.82 4.40
C PHE A 152 -20.59 -11.80 3.03
#